data_AF-A0A9N7RPS4-F1
#
_entry.id   AF-A0A9N7RPS4-F1
#
_cell.length_a   1.000
_cell.length_b   1.000
_cell.length_c   1.000
_cell.angle_alpha   90.00
_cell.angle_beta   90.00
_cell.angle_gamma   90.00
#
_symmetry.space_group_name_H-M   'P 1'
#
loop_
_entity.id
_entity.type
_entity.pdbx_description
1 polymer ?
#
loop_
_entity_poly.entity_id
_entity_poly.type
_entity_poly.pdbx_seq_one_letter_code
_entity_poly.pdbx_strand_id
1 'polypeptide(L)'
;MGGWEHDETIQEAAIRFKSKTHQDEFNPEGCSGAAMFAMSAEEELESWPEQSTRNRKWLTVTEAADSYRYPWTRALIEGFATWRYESTDTERK
;
A
#
# COMPACT_ATOMS: atom_id res chain seq x y z
N MET A 1 -16.24 11.00 9.04
CA MET A 1 -14.83 11.33 9.28
C MET A 1 -14.30 10.33 10.28
N GLY A 2 -13.64 9.26 9.82
CA GLY A 2 -13.07 8.24 10.70
C GLY A 2 -11.66 8.64 11.07
N GLY A 3 -11.43 8.91 12.36
CA GLY A 3 -10.10 9.12 12.93
C GLY A 3 -9.40 7.78 13.11
N TRP A 4 -8.08 7.77 12.92
CA TRP A 4 -7.23 6.64 13.25
C TRP A 4 -6.98 6.67 14.76
N GLU A 5 -7.47 5.66 15.48
CA GLU A 5 -7.13 5.42 16.88
C GLU A 5 -5.65 4.97 16.98
N HIS A 6 -5.02 5.27 18.12
CA HIS A 6 -3.60 5.56 18.30
C HIS A 6 -2.77 4.38 18.85
N ASP A 7 -2.81 3.20 18.24
CA ASP A 7 -2.16 2.04 18.88
C ASP A 7 -1.62 0.95 17.95
N GLU A 8 -1.37 1.26 16.69
CA GLU A 8 -0.56 0.39 15.83
C GLU A 8 0.82 0.99 15.62
N THR A 9 1.84 0.34 16.18
CA THR A 9 3.25 0.63 15.92
C THR A 9 3.52 0.30 14.46
N ILE A 10 3.44 1.32 13.61
CA ILE A 10 3.75 1.25 12.19
C ILE A 10 5.16 0.69 12.00
N GLN A 11 5.28 -0.56 11.58
CA GLN A 11 6.56 -1.18 11.24
C GLN A 11 7.06 -0.61 9.90
N GLU A 12 7.96 0.36 10.02
CA GLU A 12 9.11 0.76 9.17
C GLU A 12 8.97 0.93 7.63
N ALA A 13 7.94 0.43 6.94
CA ALA A 13 7.86 0.45 5.47
C ALA A 13 6.77 1.38 4.92
N ALA A 14 6.75 2.63 5.37
CA ALA A 14 5.82 3.66 4.88
C ALA A 14 6.29 4.25 3.53
N ILE A 15 5.65 3.90 2.42
CA ILE A 15 5.95 4.54 1.13
C ILE A 15 5.07 5.78 0.98
N ARG A 16 5.69 6.96 1.07
CA ARG A 16 5.02 8.26 0.86
C ARG A 16 4.90 8.57 -0.63
N PHE A 17 3.68 8.61 -1.14
CA PHE A 17 3.35 9.05 -2.49
C PHE A 17 2.77 10.47 -2.46
N LYS A 18 3.04 11.25 -3.52
CA LYS A 18 2.38 12.54 -3.79
C LYS A 18 1.66 12.43 -5.13
N SER A 19 0.32 12.47 -5.12
CA SER A 19 -0.45 12.58 -6.37
C SER A 19 -0.38 14.00 -6.92
N LYS A 20 -0.49 14.16 -8.24
CA LYS A 20 -0.69 15.47 -8.88
C LYS A 20 -2.17 15.63 -9.21
N THR A 21 -3.04 15.99 -8.26
CA THR A 21 -4.39 16.46 -8.63
C THR A 21 -5.15 17.19 -7.52
N HIS A 22 -5.88 18.22 -7.98
CA HIS A 22 -6.80 19.14 -7.30
C HIS A 22 -6.17 20.14 -6.32
N GLN A 23 -5.75 21.27 -6.90
CA GLN A 23 -5.63 22.54 -6.16
C GLN A 23 -7.05 23.04 -5.86
N ASP A 24 -7.35 23.22 -4.58
CA ASP A 24 -8.55 23.90 -4.09
C ASP A 24 -8.20 24.76 -2.87
N GLU A 25 -9.20 25.41 -2.28
CA GLU A 25 -9.04 26.31 -1.13
C GLU A 25 -8.48 25.60 0.12
N PHE A 26 -8.55 24.27 0.18
CA PHE A 26 -8.09 23.43 1.29
C PHE A 26 -6.82 22.62 0.97
N ASN A 27 -6.44 22.49 -0.30
CA ASN A 27 -5.24 21.83 -0.78
C ASN A 27 -4.49 22.71 -1.80
N PRO A 28 -3.90 23.84 -1.37
CA PRO A 28 -3.28 24.81 -2.27
C PRO A 28 -2.09 24.24 -3.08
N GLU A 29 -1.43 23.19 -2.57
CA GLU A 29 -0.34 22.50 -3.27
C GLU A 29 -0.83 21.51 -4.34
N GLY A 30 -2.13 21.20 -4.38
CA GLY A 30 -2.70 20.23 -5.32
C GLY A 30 -2.15 18.81 -5.17
N CYS A 31 -1.60 18.50 -4.00
CA CYS A 31 -0.89 17.26 -3.72
C CYS A 31 -1.59 16.50 -2.59
N SER A 32 -2.49 15.59 -2.93
CA SER A 32 -2.94 14.60 -1.94
C SER A 32 -1.80 13.58 -1.78
N GLY A 33 -1.19 13.59 -0.60
CA GLY A 33 -0.18 12.61 -0.20
C GLY A 33 -0.84 11.38 0.39
N ALA A 34 -0.41 10.19 -0.05
CA ALA A 34 -0.82 8.93 0.55
C ALA A 34 0.41 8.20 1.09
N ALA A 35 0.30 7.60 2.28
CA ALA A 35 1.27 6.64 2.76
C ALA A 35 0.68 5.24 2.60
N MET A 36 1.46 4.30 2.07
CA MET A 36 1.11 2.89 2.09
C MET A 36 2.10 2.12 2.95
N PHE A 37 1.56 1.18 3.73
CA PHE A 37 2.33 0.34 4.65
C PHE A 37 2.16 -1.10 4.23
N ALA A 38 3.24 -1.86 4.32
CA ALA A 38 3.19 -3.30 4.13
C ALA A 38 2.65 -3.97 5.38
N MET A 39 1.78 -4.97 5.18
CA MET A 39 1.22 -5.78 6.25
C MET A 39 1.42 -7.25 5.91
N SER A 40 1.92 -8.03 6.87
CA SER A 40 1.97 -9.48 6.77
C SER A 40 0.60 -10.03 7.14
N ALA A 41 -0.12 -10.57 6.16
CA ALA A 41 -1.38 -11.24 6.40
C ALA A 41 -1.13 -12.73 6.68
N GLU A 42 -1.51 -13.19 7.87
CA GLU A 42 -1.33 -14.59 8.29
C GLU A 42 -2.57 -15.46 8.04
N GLU A 43 -3.76 -14.83 8.03
CA GLU A 43 -5.04 -15.50 7.84
C GLU A 43 -5.90 -14.74 6.82
N GLU A 44 -6.69 -15.49 6.04
CA GLU A 44 -7.71 -14.95 5.16
C GLU A 44 -9.11 -15.33 5.68
N LEU A 45 -9.88 -14.34 6.13
CA LEU A 45 -11.25 -14.55 6.60
C LEU A 45 -12.19 -14.92 5.43
N GLU A 46 -13.03 -15.92 5.64
CA GLU A 46 -14.04 -16.38 4.67
C GLU A 46 -15.14 -15.34 4.42
N SER A 47 -15.44 -14.52 5.44
CA SER A 47 -16.42 -13.42 5.35
C SER A 47 -15.79 -12.09 5.72
N TRP A 48 -16.03 -11.03 4.92
CA TRP A 48 -15.59 -9.67 5.23
C TRP A 48 -16.64 -8.61 4.85
N PRO A 49 -16.67 -7.44 5.52
CA PRO A 49 -17.76 -6.47 5.41
C PRO A 49 -18.05 -5.99 3.98
N GLU A 50 -17.03 -5.82 3.14
CA GLU A 50 -17.16 -5.30 1.77
C GLU A 50 -17.38 -6.37 0.69
N GLN A 51 -17.43 -7.66 1.04
CA GLN A 51 -17.42 -8.77 0.07
C GLN A 51 -18.56 -8.73 -0.96
N SER A 52 -19.68 -8.11 -0.64
CA SER A 52 -20.83 -7.96 -1.54
C SER A 52 -20.59 -6.93 -2.66
N THR A 53 -19.61 -6.05 -2.50
CA THR A 53 -19.33 -4.94 -3.41
C THR A 53 -17.90 -4.93 -3.96
N ARG A 54 -17.01 -5.75 -3.40
CA ARG A 54 -15.60 -5.84 -3.80
C ARG A 54 -15.15 -7.28 -3.94
N ASN A 55 -14.34 -7.51 -4.97
CA ASN A 55 -13.64 -8.77 -5.17
C ASN A 55 -12.25 -8.70 -4.52
N ARG A 56 -11.84 -9.79 -3.87
CA ARG A 56 -10.49 -9.99 -3.34
C ARG A 56 -9.83 -11.14 -4.10
N LYS A 57 -8.54 -10.99 -4.42
CA LYS A 57 -7.71 -12.03 -5.00
C LYS A 57 -6.28 -11.84 -4.53
N TRP A 58 -5.58 -12.94 -4.24
CA TRP A 58 -4.13 -12.92 -4.08
C TRP A 58 -3.48 -12.84 -5.46
N LEU A 59 -2.47 -12.00 -5.56
CA LEU A 59 -1.68 -11.82 -6.78
C LEU A 59 -0.21 -12.00 -6.45
N THR A 60 0.54 -12.52 -7.41
CA THR A 60 2.00 -12.41 -7.38
C THR A 60 2.43 -10.94 -7.56
N VAL A 61 3.67 -10.62 -7.19
CA VAL A 61 4.23 -9.26 -7.35
C VAL A 61 4.10 -8.77 -8.79
N THR A 62 4.41 -9.63 -9.76
CA THR A 62 4.33 -9.29 -11.19
C THR A 62 2.89 -9.04 -11.63
N GLU A 63 1.95 -9.91 -11.27
CA GLU A 63 0.53 -9.72 -11.62
C GLU A 63 -0.05 -8.47 -10.99
N ALA A 64 0.33 -8.17 -9.74
CA ALA A 64 -0.09 -6.95 -9.06
C ALA A 64 0.46 -5.72 -9.81
N ALA A 65 1.76 -5.69 -10.11
CA ALA A 65 2.42 -4.62 -10.85
C ALA A 65 1.80 -4.35 -12.23
N ASP A 66 1.35 -5.39 -12.93
CA ASP A 66 0.71 -5.27 -14.25
C ASP A 66 -0.79 -4.93 -14.17
N SER A 67 -1.46 -5.21 -13.04
CA SER A 67 -2.89 -4.97 -12.88
C SER A 67 -3.26 -3.50 -12.66
N TYR A 68 -2.33 -2.67 -12.20
CA TYR A 68 -2.59 -1.27 -11.88
C TYR A 68 -2.33 -0.33 -13.05
N ARG A 69 -3.31 0.55 -13.32
CA ARG A 69 -3.25 1.55 -14.41
C ARG A 69 -2.17 2.61 -14.23
N TYR A 70 -1.73 2.88 -13.00
CA TYR A 70 -0.87 4.01 -12.72
C TYR A 70 0.60 3.56 -12.55
N PRO A 71 1.55 4.18 -13.27
CA PRO A 71 2.96 3.81 -13.19
C PRO A 71 3.56 3.88 -11.77
N TRP A 72 3.03 4.75 -10.91
CA TRP A 72 3.51 4.90 -9.54
C TRP A 72 3.17 3.69 -8.65
N THR A 73 2.04 3.02 -8.87
CA THR A 73 1.66 1.83 -8.10
C THR A 73 2.57 0.66 -8.45
N ARG A 74 2.97 0.55 -9.71
CA ARG A 74 3.97 -0.41 -10.16
C ARG A 74 5.31 -0.20 -9.46
N ALA A 75 5.83 1.03 -9.49
CA ALA A 75 7.10 1.38 -8.85
C ALA A 75 7.07 1.09 -7.33
N LEU A 76 5.91 1.29 -6.69
CA LEU A 76 5.71 0.99 -5.29
C LEU A 76 5.75 -0.51 -4.99
N ILE A 77 5.05 -1.33 -5.79
CA ILE A 77 5.03 -2.79 -5.64
C ILE A 77 6.43 -3.37 -5.88
N GLU A 78 7.12 -2.94 -6.94
CA GLU A 78 8.48 -3.38 -7.27
C GLU A 78 9.49 -2.93 -6.19
N GLY A 79 9.37 -1.69 -5.70
CA GLY A 79 10.20 -1.16 -4.62
C GLY A 79 10.01 -1.93 -3.31
N PHE A 80 8.76 -2.24 -2.95
CA PHE A 80 8.46 -3.09 -1.79
C PHE A 80 9.04 -4.49 -1.93
N ALA A 81 8.91 -5.13 -3.10
CA ALA A 81 9.46 -6.47 -3.33
C ALA A 81 10.99 -6.50 -3.22
N THR A 82 11.66 -5.45 -3.72
CA THR A 82 13.12 -5.29 -3.60
C THR A 82 13.53 -5.16 -2.13
N TRP A 83 12.89 -4.24 -1.40
CA TRP A 83 13.13 -4.07 0.03
C TRP A 83 12.93 -5.38 0.81
N ARG A 84 11.82 -6.09 0.54
CA ARG A 84 11.51 -7.36 1.20
C ARG A 84 12.58 -8.42 0.96
N TYR A 85 13.15 -8.47 -0.25
CA TYR A 85 14.23 -9.40 -0.60
C TYR A 85 15.52 -9.06 0.18
N GLU A 86 15.91 -7.80 0.21
CA GLU A 86 17.11 -7.32 0.94
C GLU A 86 16.99 -7.55 2.46
N SER A 87 15.80 -7.32 3.04
CA SER A 87 15.54 -7.60 4.45
C SER A 87 15.69 -9.08 4.79
N THR A 88 15.28 -10.00 3.89
CA THR A 88 15.46 -11.46 4.12
C THR A 88 16.88 -11.95 3.93
N ASP A 89 17.70 -11.24 3.16
CA ASP A 89 19.11 -11.58 2.99
C ASP A 89 19.91 -11.18 4.24
N THR A 90 19.48 -10.12 4.91
CA THR A 90 20.09 -9.60 6.14
C THR A 90 19.86 -10.54 7.34
N GLU A 91 18.71 -11.23 7.41
CA GLU A 91 18.44 -12.22 8.47
C GLU A 91 19.12 -13.59 8.25
N ARG A 92 19.70 -13.82 7.06
CA ARG A 92 20.37 -15.09 6.71
C ARG A 92 21.90 -15.07 6.88
N LYS A 93 22.49 -13.97 7.36
CA LYS A 93 23.91 -13.90 7.76
C LYS A 93 24.07 -13.91 9.27
#